data_AF-A0A7W1EIX0-F1
#
_entry.id   AF-A0A7W1EIX0-F1
#
_cell.length_a   1.000
_cell.length_b   1.000
_cell.length_c   1.000
_cell.angle_alpha   90.00
_cell.angle_beta   90.00
_cell.angle_gamma   90.00
#
_symmetry.space_group_name_H-M   'P 1'
#
loop_
_entity.id
_entity.type
_entity.pdbx_description
1 polymer ?
#
loop_
_entity_poly.entity_id
_entity_poly.type
_entity_poly.pdbx_seq_one_letter_code
_entity_poly.pdbx_strand_id
1 'polypeptide(L)'
;MKKYAFLSLLFFVILSSGPSVYAQTTFKNSFVIHGASLSQSQKDFYVKSIEAADFEQFRLQTETVVLKFKNGFNLELMPAKDLVIKNIAPVIDINKYSNHASTPGYKYPTFEILSSGWVTAEVQPNSKTNK
;
A
#
# COMPACT_ATOMS: atom_id res chain seq x y z
N MET A 1 10.46 3.27 51.51
CA MET A 1 9.64 2.77 50.39
C MET A 1 9.25 3.84 49.35
N LYS A 2 9.73 5.10 49.41
CA LYS A 2 9.32 6.20 48.49
C LYS A 2 10.18 6.37 47.22
N LYS A 3 11.29 5.63 47.08
CA LYS A 3 12.26 5.82 45.97
C LYS A 3 11.90 5.06 44.68
N TYR A 4 10.99 4.09 44.75
CA TYR A 4 10.57 3.30 43.59
C TYR A 4 9.41 3.94 42.80
N ALA A 5 8.65 4.84 43.42
CA ALA A 5 7.52 5.54 42.78
C ALA A 5 7.99 6.50 41.66
N PHE A 6 9.20 7.06 41.80
CA PHE A 6 9.75 7.96 40.80
C PHE A 6 10.24 7.20 39.56
N LEU A 7 10.78 5.99 39.74
CA LEU A 7 11.26 5.15 38.64
C LEU A 7 10.10 4.60 37.80
N SER A 8 8.99 4.23 38.44
CA SER A 8 7.78 3.78 37.74
C SER A 8 7.07 4.92 37.00
N LEU A 9 7.13 6.15 37.51
CA LEU A 9 6.59 7.32 36.80
C LEU A 9 7.43 7.65 35.54
N LEU A 10 8.76 7.56 35.64
CA LEU A 10 9.67 7.82 34.51
C LEU A 10 9.49 6.79 33.39
N PHE A 11 9.27 5.52 33.74
CA PHE A 11 9.00 4.46 32.77
C PHE A 11 7.69 4.68 32.02
N PHE A 12 6.65 5.19 32.70
CA PHE A 12 5.34 5.47 32.10
C PHE A 12 5.38 6.61 31.06
N VAL A 13 6.25 7.61 31.24
CA VAL A 13 6.42 8.73 30.30
C VAL A 13 7.18 8.32 29.04
N ILE A 14 8.05 7.31 29.12
CA ILE A 14 8.81 6.81 27.97
C ILE A 14 7.95 5.88 27.09
N LEU A 15 7.01 5.14 27.68
CA LEU A 15 6.08 4.28 26.94
C LEU A 15 4.96 5.07 26.23
N SER A 16 4.61 6.27 26.68
CA SER A 16 3.57 7.10 26.05
C SER A 16 4.04 7.90 24.83
N SER A 17 5.35 7.91 24.55
CA SER A 17 5.96 8.62 23.41
C SER A 17 6.35 7.69 22.26
N GLY A 18 5.63 6.58 22.10
CA GLY A 18 5.76 5.74 20.91
C GLY A 18 5.44 6.53 19.64
N PRO A 19 6.22 6.40 18.55
CA PRO A 19 5.91 7.06 17.29
C PRO A 19 4.54 6.59 16.81
N SER A 20 3.67 7.54 16.48
CA SER A 20 2.44 7.26 15.76
C SER A 20 2.80 6.77 14.36
N VAL A 21 2.88 5.46 14.19
CA VAL A 21 2.95 4.84 12.87
C VAL A 21 1.59 5.06 12.22
N TYR A 22 1.45 6.16 11.49
CA TYR A 22 0.33 6.33 10.57
C TYR A 22 0.57 5.35 9.42
N ALA A 23 -0.07 4.19 9.49
CA ALA A 23 -0.13 3.27 8.37
C ALA A 23 -0.80 4.01 7.20
N GLN A 24 -0.03 4.28 6.15
CA GLN A 24 -0.58 4.88 4.94
C GLN A 24 -1.47 3.83 4.27
N THR A 25 -2.72 4.17 4.01
CA THR A 25 -3.64 3.30 3.28
C THR A 25 -3.80 3.81 1.87
N THR A 26 -4.20 2.93 0.96
CA THR A 26 -4.50 3.30 -0.42
C THR A 26 -5.61 4.33 -0.47
N PHE A 27 -5.43 5.41 -1.23
CA PHE A 27 -6.46 6.43 -1.35
C PHE A 27 -7.73 5.88 -2.01
N LYS A 28 -8.91 6.24 -1.49
CA LYS A 28 -10.18 5.88 -2.12
C LYS A 28 -10.29 6.48 -3.51
N ASN A 29 -10.95 5.77 -4.44
CA ASN A 29 -11.14 6.21 -5.83
C ASN A 29 -9.84 6.49 -6.62
N SER A 30 -8.68 6.05 -6.12
CA SER A 30 -7.36 6.31 -6.72
C SER A 30 -6.83 5.16 -7.58
N PHE A 31 -7.68 4.16 -7.82
CA PHE A 31 -7.32 2.93 -8.50
C PHE A 31 -8.51 2.36 -9.28
N VAL A 32 -8.21 1.46 -10.22
CA VAL A 32 -9.19 0.75 -11.04
C VAL A 32 -8.89 -0.75 -10.98
N ILE A 33 -9.93 -1.56 -10.80
CA ILE A 33 -9.83 -3.03 -10.87
C ILE A 33 -10.22 -3.49 -12.27
N HIS A 34 -9.28 -4.09 -12.99
CA HIS A 34 -9.48 -4.67 -14.30
C HIS A 34 -9.61 -6.19 -14.22
N GLY A 35 -10.75 -6.74 -14.64
CA GLY A 35 -10.97 -8.18 -14.68
C GLY A 35 -12.30 -8.51 -15.36
N ALA A 36 -12.27 -9.35 -16.40
CA ALA A 36 -13.41 -9.62 -17.27
C ALA A 36 -14.54 -10.44 -16.60
N SER A 37 -14.27 -11.08 -15.47
CA SER A 37 -15.16 -12.08 -14.87
C SER A 37 -15.50 -11.85 -13.40
N LEU A 38 -15.30 -10.63 -12.88
CA LEU A 38 -15.66 -10.31 -11.50
C LEU A 38 -17.13 -9.89 -11.37
N SER A 39 -17.86 -10.56 -10.48
CA SER A 39 -19.18 -10.10 -10.04
C SER A 39 -19.07 -8.75 -9.32
N GLN A 40 -20.17 -8.00 -9.22
CA GLN A 40 -20.17 -6.74 -8.48
C GLN A 40 -19.82 -6.95 -6.99
N SER A 41 -20.32 -8.01 -6.36
CA SER A 41 -20.01 -8.33 -4.96
C SER A 41 -18.52 -8.61 -4.73
N GLN A 42 -17.86 -9.28 -5.68
CA GLN A 42 -16.41 -9.50 -5.63
C GLN A 42 -15.65 -8.19 -5.78
N LYS A 43 -16.05 -7.33 -6.72
CA LYS A 43 -15.44 -6.01 -6.90
C LYS A 43 -15.54 -5.17 -5.63
N ASP A 44 -16.73 -5.09 -5.03
CA ASP A 44 -16.95 -4.31 -3.81
C ASP A 44 -16.11 -4.84 -2.63
N PHE A 45 -15.99 -6.17 -2.51
CA PHE A 45 -15.14 -6.81 -1.52
C PHE A 45 -13.64 -6.50 -1.72
N TYR A 46 -13.17 -6.58 -2.97
CA TYR A 46 -11.77 -6.27 -3.30
C TYR A 46 -11.45 -4.79 -3.13
N VAL A 47 -12.34 -3.88 -3.52
CA VAL A 47 -12.18 -2.44 -3.29
C VAL A 47 -11.95 -2.16 -1.81
N LYS A 48 -12.79 -2.71 -0.91
CA LYS A 48 -12.63 -2.53 0.54
C LYS A 48 -11.29 -3.05 1.05
N SER A 49 -10.85 -4.20 0.54
CA SER A 49 -9.58 -4.82 0.93
C SER A 49 -8.38 -3.98 0.46
N ILE A 50 -8.45 -3.43 -0.75
CA ILE A 50 -7.41 -2.55 -1.31
C ILE A 50 -7.33 -1.22 -0.57
N GLU A 51 -8.47 -0.60 -0.26
CA GLU A 51 -8.53 0.65 0.51
C GLU A 51 -7.99 0.50 1.94
N ALA A 52 -8.00 -0.71 2.50
CA ALA A 52 -7.44 -1.01 3.82
C ALA A 52 -5.94 -1.35 3.79
N ALA A 53 -5.39 -1.66 2.61
CA ALA A 53 -3.98 -2.01 2.43
C ALA A 53 -3.14 -0.80 1.97
N ASP A 54 -1.82 -0.90 2.15
CA ASP A 54 -0.85 0.11 1.70
C ASP A 54 -0.29 -0.24 0.31
N PHE A 55 -0.96 0.21 -0.74
CA PHE A 55 -0.42 0.19 -2.11
C PHE A 55 0.22 1.51 -2.53
N GLU A 56 0.25 2.52 -1.65
CA GLU A 56 0.85 3.82 -1.98
C GLU A 56 2.36 3.69 -2.22
N GLN A 57 3.01 2.73 -1.55
CA GLN A 57 4.42 2.38 -1.78
C GLN A 57 4.75 1.99 -3.23
N PHE A 58 3.76 1.54 -4.02
CA PHE A 58 3.95 1.16 -5.42
C PHE A 58 3.50 2.25 -6.40
N ARG A 59 2.83 3.30 -5.93
CA ARG A 59 2.32 4.37 -6.80
C ARG A 59 3.50 5.19 -7.32
N LEU A 60 3.42 5.58 -8.59
CA LEU A 60 4.41 6.46 -9.21
C LEU A 60 3.88 7.89 -9.29
N GLN A 61 4.82 8.83 -9.40
CA GLN A 61 4.52 10.25 -9.43
C GLN A 61 3.70 10.62 -10.68
N THR A 62 4.14 10.15 -11.85
CA THR A 62 3.62 10.57 -13.16
C THR A 62 3.06 9.45 -14.03
N GLU A 63 3.27 8.19 -13.65
CA GLU A 63 2.90 7.02 -14.45
C GLU A 63 1.90 6.13 -13.70
N THR A 64 1.09 5.39 -14.46
CA THR A 64 0.21 4.37 -13.90
C THR A 64 1.02 3.12 -13.54
N VAL A 65 0.58 2.41 -12.50
CA VAL A 65 1.16 1.12 -12.12
C VAL A 65 0.09 0.05 -12.15
N VAL A 66 0.40 -1.07 -12.81
CA VAL A 66 -0.50 -2.22 -12.89
C VAL A 66 0.08 -3.38 -12.08
N LEU A 67 -0.62 -3.74 -11.00
CA LEU A 67 -0.27 -4.84 -10.10
C LEU A 67 -1.15 -6.06 -10.39
N LYS A 68 -0.55 -7.25 -10.41
CA LYS A 68 -1.26 -8.50 -10.73
C LYS A 68 -1.77 -9.16 -9.46
N PHE A 69 -3.01 -9.64 -9.49
CA PHE A 69 -3.62 -10.41 -8.41
C PHE A 69 -3.95 -11.84 -8.83
N LYS A 70 -3.63 -12.82 -7.98
CA LYS A 70 -4.00 -14.23 -8.15
C LYS A 70 -5.52 -14.46 -8.21
N ASN A 71 -6.30 -13.53 -7.66
CA ASN A 71 -7.76 -13.51 -7.72
C ASN A 71 -8.32 -13.30 -9.15
N GLY A 72 -7.46 -13.21 -10.18
CA GLY A 72 -7.88 -13.12 -11.58
C GLY A 72 -8.15 -11.70 -12.06
N PHE A 73 -7.56 -10.69 -11.43
CA PHE A 73 -7.69 -9.28 -11.82
C PHE A 73 -6.36 -8.55 -11.74
N ASN A 74 -6.31 -7.36 -12.33
CA ASN A 74 -5.21 -6.42 -12.20
C ASN A 74 -5.69 -5.15 -11.48
N LEU A 75 -4.86 -4.61 -10.59
CA LEU A 75 -5.07 -3.33 -9.94
C LEU A 75 -4.25 -2.27 -10.67
N GLU A 76 -4.92 -1.29 -11.27
CA GLU A 76 -4.27 -0.12 -11.84
C GLU A 76 -4.31 1.02 -10.83
N LEU A 77 -3.14 1.50 -10.40
CA LEU A 77 -2.98 2.68 -9.56
C LEU A 77 -2.82 3.91 -10.47
N MET A 78 -3.63 4.94 -10.22
CA MET A 78 -3.48 6.24 -10.88
C MET A 78 -2.16 6.93 -10.45
N PRO A 79 -1.55 7.77 -11.30
CA PRO A 79 -0.38 8.55 -10.90
C PRO A 79 -0.70 9.47 -9.71
N ALA A 80 0.28 9.73 -8.84
CA ALA A 80 0.12 10.65 -7.71
C ALA A 80 -0.29 12.06 -8.17
N LYS A 81 0.29 12.55 -9.28
CA LYS A 81 -0.07 13.84 -9.90
C LYS A 81 -1.57 13.92 -10.23
N ASP A 82 -2.15 12.82 -10.70
CA ASP A 82 -3.55 12.78 -11.09
C ASP A 82 -4.48 12.81 -9.88
N LEU A 83 -4.04 12.34 -8.70
CA LEU A 83 -4.81 12.44 -7.47
C LEU A 83 -5.03 13.89 -7.04
N VAL A 84 -4.03 14.74 -7.26
CA VAL A 84 -4.12 16.19 -7.02
C VAL A 84 -5.05 16.83 -8.04
N ILE A 85 -4.83 16.56 -9.33
CA ILE A 85 -5.62 17.14 -10.44
C ILE A 85 -7.11 16.78 -10.32
N LYS A 86 -7.42 15.53 -9.94
CA LYS A 86 -8.80 15.03 -9.78
C LYS A 86 -9.41 15.35 -8.41
N ASN A 87 -8.72 16.10 -7.56
CA ASN A 87 -9.14 16.46 -6.21
C ASN A 87 -9.49 15.24 -5.32
N ILE A 88 -8.83 14.09 -5.57
CA ILE A 88 -8.95 12.88 -4.75
C ILE A 88 -8.13 13.05 -3.47
N ALA A 89 -6.90 13.56 -3.62
CA ALA A 89 -5.99 13.80 -2.52
C ALA A 89 -5.19 15.11 -2.80
N PRO A 90 -5.81 16.28 -2.57
CA PRO A 90 -5.26 17.57 -3.01
C PRO A 90 -4.02 18.03 -2.24
N VAL A 91 -3.77 17.46 -1.05
CA VAL A 91 -2.69 17.87 -0.14
C VAL A 91 -1.52 16.87 -0.13
N ILE A 92 -1.49 15.88 -1.03
CA ILE A 92 -0.39 14.92 -1.06
C ILE A 92 0.88 15.60 -1.56
N ASP A 93 2.01 15.21 -0.99
CA ASP A 93 3.32 15.61 -1.50
C ASP A 93 3.74 14.65 -2.62
N ILE A 94 3.48 15.07 -3.87
CA ILE A 94 3.78 14.28 -5.07
C ILE A 94 5.27 13.95 -5.23
N ASN A 95 6.17 14.74 -4.62
CA ASN A 95 7.62 14.54 -4.73
C ASN A 95 8.13 13.39 -3.86
N LYS A 96 7.28 12.82 -2.99
CA LYS A 96 7.60 11.59 -2.23
C LYS A 96 7.47 10.32 -3.05
N TYR A 97 6.88 10.40 -4.24
CA TYR A 97 6.68 9.26 -5.13
C TYR A 97 7.81 9.14 -6.15
N SER A 98 8.17 7.91 -6.53
CA SER A 98 9.18 7.68 -7.57
C SER A 98 8.65 8.06 -8.95
N ASN A 99 9.53 8.56 -9.82
CA ASN A 99 9.21 8.80 -11.24
C ASN A 99 9.38 7.57 -12.13
N HIS A 100 10.01 6.50 -11.62
CA HIS A 100 10.30 5.30 -12.37
C HIS A 100 9.92 4.06 -11.56
N ALA A 101 9.44 3.03 -12.25
CA ALA A 101 9.31 1.70 -11.68
C ALA A 101 10.67 1.26 -11.11
N SER A 102 10.66 0.53 -10.00
CA SER A 102 11.87 0.09 -9.30
C SER A 102 12.86 -0.56 -10.29
N THR A 103 14.14 -0.26 -10.11
CA THR A 103 15.36 -0.82 -10.76
C THR A 103 15.16 -1.76 -11.96
N PRO A 104 15.83 -1.55 -13.12
CA PRO A 104 15.75 -2.46 -14.27
C PRO A 104 15.87 -3.94 -13.90
N GLY A 105 14.82 -4.73 -14.18
CA GLY A 105 14.74 -6.14 -13.83
C GLY A 105 14.01 -6.46 -12.52
N TYR A 106 13.53 -5.46 -11.77
CA TYR A 106 12.59 -5.67 -10.67
C TYR A 106 11.24 -6.13 -11.21
N LYS A 107 10.69 -7.19 -10.61
CA LYS A 107 9.32 -7.64 -10.86
C LYS A 107 8.48 -7.28 -9.65
N TYR A 108 7.36 -6.59 -9.88
CA TYR A 108 6.37 -6.38 -8.83
C TYR A 108 5.91 -7.72 -8.25
N PRO A 109 5.66 -7.79 -6.93
CA PRO A 109 5.05 -8.97 -6.33
C PRO A 109 3.74 -9.33 -7.00
N THR A 110 3.37 -10.61 -6.93
CA THR A 110 2.00 -11.03 -7.26
C THR A 110 1.19 -11.03 -5.97
N PHE A 111 0.06 -10.34 -5.97
CA PHE A 111 -0.77 -10.17 -4.78
C PHE A 111 -1.93 -11.16 -4.75
N GLU A 112 -2.50 -11.37 -3.57
CA GLU A 112 -3.72 -12.15 -3.38
C GLU A 112 -4.54 -11.56 -2.23
N ILE A 113 -5.83 -11.35 -2.46
CA ILE A 113 -6.81 -11.01 -1.43
C ILE A 113 -7.41 -12.32 -0.93
N LEU A 114 -7.15 -12.64 0.33
CA LEU A 114 -7.73 -13.80 1.00
C LEU A 114 -9.23 -13.60 1.25
N SER A 115 -9.97 -14.67 1.50
CA SER A 115 -11.40 -14.60 1.85
C SER A 115 -11.69 -13.77 3.11
N SER A 116 -10.70 -13.60 3.97
CA SER A 116 -10.74 -12.73 5.15
C SER A 116 -10.60 -11.23 4.84
N GLY A 117 -10.24 -10.86 3.61
CA GLY A 117 -9.96 -9.48 3.17
C GLY A 117 -8.50 -9.06 3.35
N TRP A 118 -7.65 -9.92 3.92
CA TRP A 118 -6.22 -9.65 4.02
C TRP A 118 -5.54 -9.74 2.65
N VAL A 119 -4.65 -8.78 2.38
CA VAL A 119 -3.79 -8.79 1.19
C VAL A 119 -2.48 -9.48 1.53
N THR A 120 -2.08 -10.43 0.70
CA THR A 120 -0.76 -11.08 0.76
C THR A 120 0.02 -10.82 -0.52
N ALA A 121 1.34 -10.94 -0.46
CA ALA A 121 2.24 -10.72 -1.58
C ALA A 121 3.23 -11.88 -1.71
N GLU A 122 3.40 -12.39 -2.92
CA GLU A 122 4.42 -13.36 -3.28
C GLU A 122 5.50 -12.68 -4.12
N VAL A 123 6.74 -12.68 -3.62
CA VAL A 123 7.88 -12.15 -4.34
C VAL A 123 8.42 -13.24 -5.26
N GLN A 124 8.40 -13.01 -6.57
CA GLN A 124 9.06 -13.92 -7.50
C GLN A 124 10.58 -13.76 -7.35
N PRO A 125 11.35 -14.86 -7.21
CA PRO A 125 12.80 -14.76 -7.15
C PRO A 125 13.34 -14.17 -8.46
N ASN A 126 14.18 -13.14 -8.34
CA ASN A 126 14.90 -12.59 -9.48
C ASN A 126 15.88 -13.66 -10.00
N SER A 127 15.64 -14.16 -11.21
CA SER A 127 16.51 -15.13 -11.86
C SER A 127 17.80 -14.46 -12.37
N LYS A 128 18.67 -14.02 -11.47
CA LYS A 128 20.08 -13.68 -11.77
C LYS A 128 20.96 -13.97 -10.56
N THR A 129 21.26 -15.25 -10.37
CA THR A 129 22.54 -15.70 -9.81
C THR A 129 23.28 -16.43 -10.92
N ASN A 130 23.87 -15.66 -11.84
CA ASN A 130 24.98 -16.21 -12.62
C ASN A 130 26.17 -16.28 -11.67
N LYS A 131 26.59 -17.52 -11.38
CA LYS A 131 27.89 -17.85 -10.81
C LYS A 131 29.02 -17.30 -11.67
#